data_AF-A0A4R2BU36-F1
#
_entry.id   AF-A0A4R2BU36-F1
#
_cell.length_a   1.000
_cell.length_b   1.000
_cell.length_c   1.000
_cell.angle_alpha   90.00
_cell.angle_beta   90.00
_cell.angle_gamma   90.00
#
_symmetry.space_group_name_H-M   'P 1'
#
loop_
_entity.id
_entity.type
_entity.pdbx_description
1 polymer ?
#
loop_
_entity_poly.entity_id
_entity_poly.type
_entity_poly.pdbx_seq_one_letter_code
_entity_poly.pdbx_strand_id
1 'polypeptide(L)' 'MIISLYAGGMTVRDIEHHLARTLGVELSHDTISKITDAVLEEVKAWQSRPLDPA' A
#
# COMPACT_ATOMS: atom_id res chain seq x y z
N MET A 1 -2.25 6.74 -3.93
CA MET A 1 -0.86 7.25 -3.74
C MET A 1 -0.01 6.30 -2.92
N ILE A 2 -0.18 6.19 -1.58
CA ILE A 2 0.65 5.32 -0.72
C ILE A 2 0.66 3.86 -1.22
N ILE A 3 -0.52 3.29 -1.48
CA ILE A 3 -0.68 1.94 -2.05
C ILE A 3 0.07 1.79 -3.38
N SER A 4 0.06 2.82 -4.23
CA SER A 4 0.74 2.82 -5.52
C SER A 4 2.27 2.81 -5.37
N LEU A 5 2.80 3.55 -4.38
CA LEU A 5 4.24 3.55 -4.07
C LEU A 5 4.69 2.20 -3.52
N TYR A 6 3.88 1.60 -2.63
CA TYR A 6 4.13 0.26 -2.11
C TYR A 6 4.06 -0.81 -3.21
N ALA A 7 3.05 -0.75 -4.08
CA ALA A 7 2.96 -1.60 -5.26
C ALA A 7 4.12 -1.39 -6.25
N GLY A 8 4.71 -0.19 -6.28
CA GLY A 8 5.91 0.13 -7.03
C GLY A 8 7.21 -0.43 -6.43
N GLY A 9 7.14 -1.19 -5.34
CA GLY A 9 8.28 -1.85 -4.70
C GLY A 9 9.03 -0.98 -3.67
N MET A 10 8.50 0.19 -3.31
CA MET A 10 9.08 1.00 -2.24
C MET A 10 8.79 0.36 -0.88
N THR A 11 9.80 0.33 0.00
CA THR A 11 9.59 -0.11 1.38
C THR A 11 8.79 0.95 2.16
N VAL A 12 8.19 0.56 3.29
CA VAL A 12 7.47 1.50 4.18
C VAL A 12 8.34 2.70 4.56
N ARG A 13 9.64 2.50 4.79
CA ARG A 13 10.59 3.58 5.12
C ARG A 13 10.89 4.48 3.91
N ASP A 14 10.98 3.92 2.71
CA ASP A 14 11.17 4.71 1.49
C ASP A 14 9.95 5.59 1.22
N ILE A 15 8.75 5.05 1.46
CA ILE A 15 7.49 5.79 1.34
C ILE A 15 7.45 6.94 2.35
N GLU A 16 7.79 6.68 3.61
CA GLU A 16 7.90 7.70 4.65
C GLU A 16 8.83 8.85 4.21
N HIS A 17 10.04 8.53 3.75
CA HIS A 17 10.98 9.51 3.25
C HIS A 17 10.45 10.28 2.03
N HIS A 18 9.80 9.57 1.10
CA HIS A 18 9.21 10.17 -0.10
C HIS A 18 8.11 11.18 0.24
N LEU A 19 7.24 10.87 1.21
CA LEU A 19 6.16 11.76 1.64
C LEU A 19 6.71 13.00 2.35
N ALA A 20 7.70 12.82 3.23
CA ALA A 20 8.37 13.94 3.88
C ALA A 20 9.05 14.87 2.87
N ARG A 21 9.75 14.29 1.87
CA ARG A 21 10.49 15.07 0.87
C ARG A 21 9.59 15.77 -0.16
N THR A 22 8.58 15.07 -0.67
CA THR A 22 7.77 15.57 -1.79
C THR A 22 6.59 16.41 -1.31
N LEU A 23 5.99 16.04 -0.17
CA LEU A 23 4.76 16.65 0.33
C LEU A 23 4.95 17.42 1.65
N GLY A 24 6.12 17.32 2.29
CA GLY A 24 6.35 17.92 3.60
C GLY A 24 5.53 17.27 4.71
N VAL A 25 4.99 16.07 4.47
CA VAL A 25 4.13 15.35 5.41
C VAL A 25 4.95 14.27 6.11
N GLU A 26 5.00 14.33 7.43
CA GLU A 26 5.56 13.26 8.26
C GLU A 26 4.44 12.28 8.66
N LEU A 27 4.54 11.05 8.17
CA LEU A 27 3.69 9.94 8.59
C LEU A 27 4.58 8.85 9.17
N SER A 28 4.20 8.31 10.33
CA SER A 28 4.92 7.20 10.91
C SER A 28 4.83 5.95 10.03
N HIS A 29 5.88 5.12 10.07
CA HIS A 29 5.85 3.81 9.43
C HIS A 29 4.62 2.98 9.83
N ASP A 30 4.16 3.07 11.09
CA ASP A 30 2.98 2.34 11.58
C ASP A 30 1.70 2.78 10.86
N THR A 31 1.57 4.08 10.61
CA THR A 31 0.42 4.61 9.86
C THR A 31 0.47 4.16 8.40
N ILE A 32 1.65 4.18 7.79
CA ILE A 32 1.83 3.70 6.41
C ILE A 32 1.52 2.21 6.31
N SER A 33 1.99 1.39 7.26
CA SER A 33 1.69 -0.04 7.33
C SER A 33 0.19 -0.30 7.45
N LYS A 34 -0.51 0.41 8.34
CA LYS A 34 -1.97 0.29 8.47
C LYS A 34 -2.72 0.62 7.18
N ILE A 35 -2.25 1.63 6.43
CA ILE A 35 -2.82 1.97 5.13
C ILE A 35 -2.59 0.84 4.12
N THR A 36 -1.38 0.28 4.05
CA THR A 36 -1.08 -0.83 3.14
C THR A 36 -1.79 -2.13 3.54
N ASP A 37 -2.05 -2.34 4.82
CA ASP A 37 -2.76 -3.52 5.32
C ASP A 37 -4.26 -3.45 5.01
N ALA A 38 -4.84 -2.24 4.91
CA ALA A 38 -6.26 -2.06 4.66
C ALA A 38 -6.73 -2.68 3.33
N VAL A 39 -5.84 -2.80 2.33
CA VAL A 39 -6.20 -3.42 1.04
C VAL A 39 -6.05 -4.94 1.04
N LEU A 40 -5.46 -5.55 2.08
CA LEU A 40 -5.20 -7.00 2.10
C LEU A 40 -6.50 -7.82 2.06
N GLU A 41 -7.56 -7.36 2.72
CA GLU A 41 -8.85 -8.05 2.69
C GLU A 41 -9.50 -8.00 1.30
N GLU A 42 -9.39 -6.85 0.60
CA GLU A 42 -9.86 -6.73 -0.79
C GLU A 42 -9.05 -7.63 -1.73
N VAL A 43 -7.73 -7.73 -1.53
CA VAL A 43 -6.87 -8.63 -2.30
C VAL A 43 -7.29 -10.09 -2.11
N LYS A 44 -7.56 -10.51 -0.86
CA LYS A 44 -8.05 -11.87 -0.58
C LYS A 44 -9.40 -12.14 -1.24
N ALA A 45 -10.33 -11.19 -1.17
CA ALA A 45 -11.63 -11.31 -1.83
C ALA A 45 -11.49 -11.38 -3.36
N TRP A 46 -10.55 -10.63 -3.93
CA TRP A 46 -10.25 -10.70 -5.36
C TRP A 46 -9.62 -12.04 -5.75
N GLN A 47 -8.75 -12.61 -4.93
CA GLN A 47 -8.13 -13.91 -5.16
C GLN A 47 -9.13 -15.07 -5.09
N SER A 48 -10.18 -14.97 -4.27
CA SER A 48 -11.20 -16.01 -4.13
C SER A 48 -12.30 -15.97 -5.18
N ARG A 49 -12.32 -14.94 -6.04
CA ARG A 49 -13.34 -14.83 -7.10
C ARG A 49 -13.21 -16.00 -8.09
N PRO A 50 -14.32 -16.67 -8.46
CA PRO A 50 -14.27 -17.71 -9.48
C PRO A 50 -13.78 -17.12 -10.81
N LEU A 51 -12.86 -17.82 -11.45
CA LEU A 51 -12.42 -17.50 -12.81
C LEU A 51 -13.50 -17.96 -13.79
N ASP A 52 -13.68 -17.23 -14.90
CA ASP A 52 -14.64 -17.62 -15.92
C ASP A 52 -14.33 -19.05 -16.42
N PRO A 53 -15.35 -19.90 -16.64
CA PRO A 53 -15.16 -21.24 -17.17
C PRO A 53 -14.56 -21.15 -18.58
N ALA A 54 -13.54 -21.97 -18.83
CA ALA A 54 -12.82 -22.08 -20.10
C ALA A 54 -13.70 -22.63 -21.24
#